data_AF-A0A2G5U9E2-F1
#
_entry.id   AF-A0A2G5U9E2-F1
#
_cell.length_a   1.000
_cell.length_b   1.000
_cell.length_c   1.000
_cell.angle_alpha   90.00
_cell.angle_beta   90.00
_cell.angle_gamma   90.00
#
_symmetry.space_group_name_H-M   'P 1'
#
loop_
_entity.id
_entity.type
_entity.pdbx_description
1 polymer ?
#
loop_
_entity_poly.entity_id
_entity_poly.type
_entity_poly.pdbx_seq_one_letter_code
_entity_poly.pdbx_strand_id
1 'polypeptide(L)'
;MNYENRQYSVRRLVDYCGASADPKIQGSEDPRIQGSKDPRIQRSKDPRIQGSEDLRIQGSKDLRIQGSKDPRIQGSKDPRIQGSKDPRIQGSKDPRIQGSKDPRQGSKDPRIQGSKDPRIQGSKDPRIQGSKDPRIQGSKDPRIQGSKDPRI
;
A
#
# COMPACT_ATOMS: atom_id res chain seq x y z
N MET A 1 31.52 -0.06 12.30
CA MET A 1 30.76 1.19 12.08
C MET A 1 29.40 1.01 12.73
N ASN A 2 29.11 1.80 13.77
CA ASN A 2 27.95 1.62 14.65
C ASN A 2 26.67 2.13 13.97
N TYR A 3 25.72 1.23 13.71
CA TYR A 3 24.38 1.59 13.24
C TYR A 3 23.53 2.02 14.45
N GLU A 4 23.64 3.27 14.85
CA GLU A 4 22.75 3.85 15.86
C GLU A 4 21.31 3.87 15.36
N ASN A 5 20.45 3.15 16.09
CA ASN A 5 19.01 3.05 15.92
C ASN A 5 18.36 4.38 16.33
N ARG A 6 18.45 5.42 15.50
CA ARG A 6 17.80 6.71 15.77
C ARG A 6 16.28 6.59 15.59
N GLN A 7 15.55 6.58 16.71
CA GLN A 7 14.12 6.81 16.74
C GLN A 7 13.88 8.29 16.42
N TYR A 8 13.53 8.62 15.18
CA TYR A 8 13.20 10.00 14.80
C TYR A 8 11.77 10.32 15.28
N SER A 9 11.66 10.94 16.46
CA SER A 9 10.47 11.66 16.90
C SER A 9 10.68 13.12 16.56
N VAL A 10 10.28 13.55 15.35
CA VAL A 10 10.50 14.94 14.92
C VAL A 10 9.24 15.57 14.36
N ARG A 11 8.77 16.60 15.07
CA ARG A 11 7.82 17.57 14.53
C ARG A 11 8.51 18.32 13.40
N ARG A 12 8.00 18.14 12.17
CA ARG A 12 8.39 18.83 10.93
C ARG A 12 9.87 18.62 10.54
N LEU A 13 10.21 17.41 10.11
CA LEU A 13 11.40 17.15 9.28
C LEU A 13 10.98 16.57 7.92
N VAL A 14 11.57 17.09 6.85
CA VAL A 14 11.66 16.39 5.57
C VAL A 14 12.76 15.35 5.73
N ASP A 15 12.41 14.21 6.34
CA ASP A 15 13.36 13.11 6.49
C ASP A 15 13.58 12.49 5.11
N TYR A 16 14.76 12.76 4.52
CA TYR A 16 15.22 12.11 3.30
C TYR A 16 16.08 10.91 3.70
N CYS A 17 15.50 9.72 3.67
CA CYS A 17 16.23 8.48 3.96
C CYS A 17 16.62 7.83 2.62
N GLY A 18 17.93 7.69 2.37
CA GLY A 18 18.51 7.21 1.11
C GLY A 18 19.14 5.80 1.20
N ALA A 19 18.90 5.02 0.14
CA ALA A 19 19.63 3.88 -0.45
C ALA A 19 19.99 2.62 0.37
N SER A 20 20.02 2.60 1.71
CA SER A 20 20.33 1.34 2.43
C SER A 20 19.79 1.18 3.85
N ALA A 21 19.01 2.12 4.37
CA ALA A 21 18.49 2.04 5.73
C ALA A 21 17.09 1.39 5.78
N ASP A 22 16.78 0.74 6.92
CA ASP A 22 15.45 0.26 7.32
C ASP A 22 14.78 1.29 8.27
N PRO A 23 14.34 2.46 7.79
CA PRO A 23 13.91 3.55 8.66
C PRO A 23 12.66 3.17 9.46
N LYS A 24 12.65 3.59 10.73
CA LYS A 24 11.46 3.58 11.59
C LYS A 24 11.02 5.03 11.79
N ILE A 25 9.86 5.37 11.22
CA ILE A 25 9.28 6.72 11.29
C ILE A 25 8.01 6.65 12.13
N GLN A 26 7.91 7.53 13.14
CA GLN A 26 6.75 7.62 14.02
C GLN A 26 6.31 9.08 14.18
N GLY A 27 5.04 9.38 13.88
CA GLY A 27 4.48 10.71 14.15
C GLY A 27 5.01 11.82 13.24
N SER A 28 5.03 11.59 11.93
CA SER A 28 5.51 12.55 10.92
C SER A 28 4.38 13.08 10.03
N GLU A 29 4.54 14.25 9.40
CA GLU A 29 3.50 14.82 8.53
C GLU A 29 3.72 14.60 7.03
N ASP A 30 4.97 14.42 6.57
CA ASP A 30 5.29 14.29 5.13
C ASP A 30 6.63 13.54 4.89
N PRO A 31 6.83 12.32 5.41
CA PRO A 31 8.11 11.62 5.26
C PRO A 31 8.36 11.21 3.80
N ARG A 32 9.62 11.29 3.35
CA ARG A 32 10.05 10.89 2.00
C ARG A 32 11.14 9.84 2.06
N ILE A 33 10.84 8.62 1.62
CA ILE A 33 11.78 7.49 1.65
C ILE A 33 12.16 7.08 0.23
N GLN A 34 13.45 6.91 -0.04
CA GLN A 34 13.94 6.47 -1.34
C GLN A 34 15.02 5.38 -1.22
N GLY A 35 14.80 4.24 -1.90
CA GLY A 35 15.79 3.17 -2.01
C GLY A 35 16.04 2.38 -0.73
N SER A 36 15.15 2.51 0.27
CA SER A 36 15.24 1.77 1.53
C SER A 36 14.74 0.34 1.40
N LYS A 37 15.47 -0.59 2.01
CA LYS A 37 14.94 -1.92 2.33
C LYS A 37 14.08 -1.79 3.60
N ASP A 38 12.97 -2.51 3.65
CA ASP A 38 12.12 -2.69 4.84
C ASP A 38 11.69 -1.47 5.70
N PRO A 39 11.33 -0.30 5.12
CA PRO A 39 10.81 0.83 5.88
C PRO A 39 9.58 0.49 6.74
N ARG A 40 9.53 1.07 7.95
CA ARG A 40 8.41 0.98 8.88
C ARG A 40 7.90 2.37 9.26
N ILE A 41 6.64 2.64 8.96
CA ILE A 41 6.00 3.94 9.26
C ILE A 41 4.78 3.74 10.15
N GLN A 42 4.70 4.55 11.20
CA GLN A 42 3.54 4.59 12.10
C GLN A 42 3.00 6.01 12.24
N ARG A 43 1.67 6.13 12.24
CA ARG A 43 0.92 7.36 12.55
C ARG A 43 1.46 8.58 11.80
N SER A 44 1.60 8.46 10.48
CA SER A 44 2.14 9.54 9.65
C SER A 44 1.09 10.11 8.71
N LYS A 45 1.11 11.42 8.49
CA LYS A 45 0.36 12.03 7.40
C LYS A 45 1.25 11.97 6.14
N ASP A 46 0.58 11.80 5.01
CA ASP A 46 1.11 12.00 3.66
C ASP A 46 2.49 11.36 3.29
N PRO A 47 2.83 10.13 3.76
CA PRO A 47 4.08 9.46 3.38
C PRO A 47 4.24 9.24 1.87
N ARG A 48 5.47 9.45 1.37
CA ARG A 48 5.88 9.16 0.00
C ARG A 48 7.09 8.24 -0.02
N ILE A 49 6.98 7.12 -0.75
CA ILE A 49 8.00 6.06 -0.76
C ILE A 49 8.28 5.60 -2.17
N GLN A 50 9.57 5.51 -2.51
CA GLN A 50 10.03 5.06 -3.82
C GLN A 50 11.12 3.97 -3.67
N GLY A 51 10.92 2.82 -4.33
CA GLY A 51 11.96 1.81 -4.51
C GLY A 51 12.27 0.94 -3.29
N SER A 52 11.26 0.53 -2.52
CA SER A 52 11.41 -0.39 -1.39
C SER A 52 11.23 -1.87 -1.78
N GLU A 53 11.79 -2.81 -1.01
CA GLU A 53 11.42 -4.22 -1.17
C GLU A 53 10.17 -4.51 -0.35
N ASP A 54 10.29 -4.61 0.98
CA ASP A 54 9.14 -4.75 1.87
C ASP A 54 8.81 -3.40 2.51
N LEU A 55 7.52 -3.14 2.74
CA LEU A 55 7.10 -1.90 3.38
C LEU A 55 6.01 -2.21 4.41
N ARG A 56 6.11 -1.62 5.61
CA ARG A 56 5.07 -1.75 6.63
C ARG A 56 4.59 -0.37 7.09
N ILE A 57 3.29 -0.12 6.94
CA ILE A 57 2.66 1.13 7.36
C ILE A 57 1.44 0.85 8.22
N GLN A 58 1.38 1.52 9.37
CA GLN A 58 0.24 1.49 10.27
C GLN A 58 -0.24 2.91 10.58
N GLY A 59 -1.45 3.23 10.15
CA GLY A 59 -2.04 4.55 10.37
C GLY A 59 -1.42 5.61 9.47
N SER A 60 -2.14 5.93 8.39
CA SER A 60 -1.82 7.08 7.53
C SER A 60 -3.07 7.70 6.95
N LYS A 61 -3.01 8.99 6.60
CA LYS A 61 -4.11 9.65 5.91
C LYS A 61 -4.03 9.37 4.41
N ASP A 62 -3.07 10.00 3.73
CA ASP A 62 -2.82 9.80 2.31
C ASP A 62 -1.46 9.13 2.14
N LEU A 63 -1.34 8.08 1.32
CA LEU A 63 -0.08 7.34 1.18
C LEU A 63 0.23 7.15 -0.29
N ARG A 64 1.49 7.38 -0.69
CA ARG A 64 1.96 7.16 -2.06
C ARG A 64 3.19 6.26 -2.09
N ILE A 65 3.09 5.16 -2.83
CA ILE A 65 4.16 4.18 -2.98
C ILE A 65 4.40 3.90 -4.46
N GLN A 66 5.67 3.94 -4.87
CA GLN A 66 6.10 3.56 -6.21
C GLN A 66 7.21 2.51 -6.14
N GLY A 67 6.99 1.37 -6.79
CA GLY A 67 8.01 0.32 -6.99
C GLY A 67 8.27 -0.60 -5.79
N SER A 68 7.41 -0.59 -4.76
CA SER A 68 7.57 -1.53 -3.63
C SER A 68 7.23 -2.94 -4.05
N LYS A 69 8.00 -3.97 -3.69
CA LYS A 69 7.59 -5.37 -3.91
C LYS A 69 6.39 -5.68 -3.02
N ASP A 70 6.56 -5.83 -1.71
CA ASP A 70 5.53 -6.36 -0.80
C ASP A 70 5.03 -5.32 0.24
N PRO A 71 4.23 -4.31 -0.16
CA PRO A 71 3.72 -3.33 0.78
C PRO A 71 2.58 -3.92 1.64
N ARG A 72 2.67 -3.69 2.96
CA ARG A 72 1.66 -4.03 3.96
C ARG A 72 1.14 -2.77 4.64
N ILE A 73 -0.13 -2.47 4.44
CA ILE A 73 -0.75 -1.22 4.90
C ILE A 73 -1.99 -1.54 5.73
N GLN A 74 -2.03 -0.96 6.93
CA GLN A 74 -3.17 -1.07 7.84
C GLN A 74 -3.69 0.32 8.25
N GLY A 75 -4.99 0.54 8.13
CA GLY A 75 -5.65 1.76 8.61
C GLY A 75 -5.21 3.02 7.86
N SER A 76 -5.08 2.93 6.53
CA SER A 76 -4.84 4.09 5.66
C SER A 76 -6.14 4.57 5.04
N LYS A 77 -6.36 5.89 4.90
CA LYS A 77 -7.60 6.35 4.27
C LYS A 77 -7.53 6.20 2.74
N ASP A 78 -6.49 6.79 2.13
CA ASP A 78 -6.37 6.94 0.68
C ASP A 78 -5.00 6.44 0.14
N PRO A 79 -4.65 5.15 0.29
CA PRO A 79 -3.37 4.64 -0.19
C PRO A 79 -3.36 4.49 -1.73
N ARG A 80 -2.25 4.91 -2.35
CA ARG A 80 -1.98 4.77 -3.78
C ARG A 80 -0.68 4.01 -4.01
N ILE A 81 -0.77 2.89 -4.73
CA ILE A 81 0.36 2.00 -4.97
C ILE A 81 0.52 1.75 -6.47
N GLN A 82 1.74 1.89 -6.96
CA GLN A 82 2.10 1.63 -8.35
C GLN A 82 3.26 0.64 -8.46
N GLY A 83 3.10 -0.39 -9.29
CA GLY A 83 4.17 -1.31 -9.70
C GLY A 83 4.57 -2.37 -8.68
N SER A 84 3.67 -2.71 -7.74
CA SER A 84 3.98 -3.62 -6.62
C SER A 84 3.65 -5.08 -6.86
N LYS A 85 4.34 -6.00 -6.19
CA LYS A 85 4.05 -7.44 -6.23
C LYS A 85 3.42 -7.89 -4.90
N ASP A 86 2.19 -8.36 -4.93
CA ASP A 86 1.49 -8.91 -3.75
C ASP A 86 1.14 -7.87 -2.65
N PRO A 87 0.61 -6.67 -3.00
CA PRO A 87 0.26 -5.67 -2.00
C PRO A 87 -0.86 -6.16 -1.07
N ARG A 88 -0.71 -5.91 0.24
CA ARG A 88 -1.70 -6.25 1.27
C ARG A 88 -2.21 -4.99 1.96
N ILE A 89 -3.49 -4.70 1.83
CA ILE A 89 -4.11 -3.52 2.43
C ILE A 89 -5.35 -3.92 3.21
N GLN A 90 -5.43 -3.49 4.47
CA GLN A 90 -6.54 -3.80 5.37
C GLN A 90 -7.05 -2.55 6.08
N GLY A 91 -8.37 -2.49 6.29
CA GLY A 91 -9.03 -1.41 7.02
C GLY A 91 -8.89 -0.04 6.34
N SER A 92 -8.70 -0.04 5.02
CA SER A 92 -8.55 1.19 4.24
C SER A 92 -9.86 1.60 3.58
N LYS A 93 -10.03 2.89 3.25
CA LYS A 93 -11.31 3.39 2.73
C LYS A 93 -11.37 3.46 1.20
N ASP A 94 -10.30 3.88 0.55
CA ASP A 94 -10.31 4.14 -0.89
C ASP A 94 -8.98 3.74 -1.55
N PRO A 95 -8.49 2.49 -1.39
CA PRO A 95 -7.19 2.09 -1.92
C PRO A 95 -7.20 2.06 -3.45
N ARG A 96 -6.10 2.54 -4.04
CA ARG A 96 -5.85 2.51 -5.49
C ARG A 96 -4.56 1.77 -5.79
N ILE A 97 -4.65 0.72 -6.60
CA ILE A 97 -3.52 -0.13 -6.96
C ILE A 97 -3.43 -0.21 -8.48
N GLN A 98 -2.27 0.13 -9.02
CA GLN A 98 -1.96 0.02 -10.44
C GLN A 98 -0.74 -0.87 -10.66
N GLY A 99 -0.91 -1.94 -11.45
CA GLY A 99 0.16 -2.85 -11.84
C GLY A 99 0.63 -3.76 -10.71
N SER A 100 -0.05 -4.89 -10.49
CA SER A 100 0.36 -5.84 -9.45
C SER A 100 -0.04 -7.29 -9.69
N LYS A 101 0.77 -8.21 -9.19
CA LYS A 101 0.36 -9.62 -9.02
C LYS A 101 -0.23 -9.77 -7.62
N ASP A 102 -1.28 -10.58 -7.51
CA ASP A 102 -1.95 -11.07 -6.31
C ASP A 102 -2.28 -10.03 -5.20
N PRO A 103 -2.88 -8.88 -5.52
CA PRO A 103 -3.26 -7.91 -4.49
C PRO A 103 -4.31 -8.48 -3.54
N ARG A 104 -4.15 -8.22 -2.23
CA ARG A 104 -5.12 -8.62 -1.19
C ARG A 104 -5.67 -7.39 -0.48
N GLN A 105 -6.98 -7.22 -0.54
CA GLN A 105 -7.67 -6.02 -0.07
C GLN A 105 -8.83 -6.37 0.87
N GLY A 106 -8.81 -5.76 2.06
CA GLY A 106 -9.96 -5.72 2.96
C GLY A 106 -10.32 -4.27 3.25
N SER A 107 -11.13 -3.65 2.40
CA SER A 107 -11.32 -2.21 2.38
C SER A 107 -12.69 -1.79 1.84
N LYS A 108 -13.09 -0.57 2.15
CA LYS A 108 -14.16 0.09 1.40
C LYS A 108 -13.62 0.46 0.00
N ASP A 109 -14.48 0.41 -1.01
CA ASP A 109 -14.31 0.96 -2.37
C ASP A 109 -12.92 0.80 -3.05
N PRO A 110 -12.30 -0.39 -3.05
CA PRO A 110 -10.98 -0.58 -3.67
C PRO A 110 -11.02 -0.40 -5.20
N ARG A 111 -9.96 0.18 -5.76
CA ARG A 111 -9.76 0.29 -7.22
C ARG A 111 -8.45 -0.37 -7.64
N ILE A 112 -8.55 -1.37 -8.50
CA ILE A 112 -7.41 -2.16 -8.98
C ILE A 112 -7.36 -2.13 -10.50
N GLN A 113 -6.20 -1.77 -11.07
CA GLN A 113 -5.97 -1.77 -12.51
C GLN A 113 -4.73 -2.59 -12.88
N GLY A 114 -4.89 -3.54 -13.80
CA GLY A 114 -3.81 -4.33 -14.38
C GLY A 114 -3.20 -5.35 -13.42
N SER A 115 -3.98 -6.35 -13.01
CA SER A 115 -3.53 -7.34 -12.02
C SER A 115 -3.80 -8.80 -12.37
N LYS A 116 -3.01 -9.70 -11.81
CA LYS A 116 -3.29 -11.14 -11.80
C LYS A 116 -3.78 -11.54 -10.40
N ASP A 117 -4.81 -12.37 -10.32
CA ASP A 117 -5.38 -13.02 -9.14
C ASP A 117 -5.70 -12.09 -7.93
N PRO A 118 -6.39 -10.93 -8.13
CA PRO A 118 -6.75 -10.05 -7.02
C PRO A 118 -7.72 -10.75 -6.05
N ARG A 119 -7.52 -10.54 -4.74
CA ARG A 119 -8.38 -11.07 -3.66
C ARG A 119 -8.96 -9.92 -2.84
N ILE A 120 -10.28 -9.79 -2.81
CA ILE A 120 -10.98 -8.72 -2.09
C ILE A 120 -11.98 -9.31 -1.10
N GLN A 121 -11.97 -8.84 0.15
CA GLN A 121 -12.84 -9.33 1.23
C GLN A 121 -13.56 -8.17 1.95
N GLY A 122 -14.86 -8.34 2.24
CA GLY A 122 -15.62 -7.44 3.13
C GLY A 122 -15.73 -6.00 2.61
N SER A 123 -15.73 -5.83 1.29
CA SER A 123 -15.74 -4.52 0.63
C SER A 123 -17.15 -4.06 0.28
N LYS A 124 -17.36 -2.75 0.04
CA LYS A 124 -18.67 -2.27 -0.43
C LYS A 124 -18.72 -2.22 -1.95
N ASP A 125 -17.93 -1.35 -2.58
CA ASP A 125 -18.01 -1.08 -4.02
C ASP A 125 -16.66 -1.33 -4.75
N PRO A 126 -16.14 -2.57 -4.81
CA PRO A 126 -14.86 -2.84 -5.44
C PRO A 126 -14.90 -2.64 -6.96
N ARG A 127 -13.84 -2.05 -7.52
CA ARG A 127 -13.66 -1.83 -8.97
C ARG A 127 -12.35 -2.45 -9.44
N ILE A 128 -12.43 -3.39 -10.38
CA ILE A 128 -11.28 -4.10 -10.93
C ILE A 128 -11.28 -3.98 -12.46
N GLN A 129 -10.15 -3.62 -13.05
CA GLN A 129 -9.97 -3.52 -14.50
C GLN A 129 -8.74 -4.32 -14.98
N GLY A 130 -8.94 -5.16 -16.01
CA GLY A 130 -7.89 -5.91 -16.70
C GLY A 130 -7.29 -7.06 -15.89
N SER A 131 -8.12 -7.80 -15.14
CA SER A 131 -7.65 -8.83 -14.20
C SER A 131 -7.81 -10.27 -14.67
N LYS A 132 -6.80 -11.12 -14.46
CA LYS A 132 -6.97 -12.58 -14.53
C LYS A 132 -7.40 -13.13 -13.16
N ASP A 133 -8.37 -14.05 -13.16
CA ASP A 133 -8.88 -14.84 -12.03
C ASP A 133 -9.18 -14.07 -10.71
N PRO A 134 -9.99 -12.99 -10.74
CA PRO A 134 -10.33 -12.24 -9.53
C PRO A 134 -11.16 -13.08 -8.54
N ARG A 135 -10.89 -12.93 -7.24
CA ARG A 135 -11.65 -13.51 -6.13
C ARG A 135 -12.21 -12.42 -5.24
N ILE A 136 -13.53 -12.30 -5.17
CA ILE A 136 -14.22 -11.32 -4.32
C ILE A 136 -15.08 -12.09 -3.32
N GLN A 137 -15.18 -11.60 -2.08
CA GLN A 137 -16.07 -12.16 -1.07
C GLN A 137 -16.67 -11.06 -0.20
N GLY A 138 -17.97 -11.16 0.09
CA GLY A 138 -18.66 -10.22 0.97
C GLY A 138 -18.73 -8.80 0.42
N SER A 139 -18.81 -8.67 -0.92
CA SER A 139 -19.01 -7.39 -1.60
C SER A 139 -20.49 -7.05 -1.78
N LYS A 140 -20.85 -5.77 -1.70
CA LYS A 140 -22.20 -5.31 -2.04
C LYS A 140 -22.36 -5.08 -3.55
N ASP A 141 -21.50 -4.26 -4.15
CA ASP A 141 -21.65 -3.78 -5.52
C ASP A 141 -20.34 -3.90 -6.34
N PRO A 142 -19.89 -5.13 -6.69
CA PRO A 142 -18.64 -5.34 -7.42
C PRO A 142 -18.74 -4.94 -8.90
N ARG A 143 -17.70 -4.25 -9.40
CA ARG A 143 -17.54 -3.93 -10.83
C ARG A 143 -16.22 -4.50 -11.33
N ILE A 144 -16.30 -5.46 -12.25
CA ILE A 144 -15.13 -6.10 -12.86
C ILE A 144 -15.20 -5.92 -14.37
N GLN A 145 -14.14 -5.37 -14.96
CA GLN A 145 -14.02 -5.20 -16.40
C GLN A 145 -12.77 -5.93 -16.92
N GLY A 146 -12.93 -6.80 -17.91
CA GLY A 146 -11.82 -7.51 -18.56
C GLY A 146 -11.29 -8.72 -17.79
N SER A 147 -12.16 -9.62 -17.31
CA SER A 147 -11.76 -10.85 -16.60
C SER A 147 -11.96 -12.13 -17.42
N LYS A 148 -11.00 -13.06 -17.31
CA LYS A 148 -11.07 -14.37 -17.96
C LYS A 148 -11.82 -15.42 -17.13
N ASP A 149 -11.69 -15.44 -15.79
CA ASP A 149 -12.40 -16.39 -14.91
C ASP A 149 -12.71 -15.80 -13.50
N PRO A 150 -13.76 -14.96 -13.34
CA PRO A 150 -14.08 -14.37 -12.05
C PRO A 150 -14.72 -15.36 -11.06
N ARG A 151 -14.36 -15.24 -9.78
CA ARG A 151 -15.07 -15.83 -8.64
C ARG A 151 -15.51 -14.69 -7.72
N ILE A 152 -16.82 -14.51 -7.55
CA ILE A 152 -17.43 -13.45 -6.74
C ILE A 152 -18.25 -14.09 -5.63
#